data_AF-A0A5C7MX05-F1
#
_entry.id   AF-A0A5C7MX05-F1
#
_cell.length_a   1.000
_cell.length_b   1.000
_cell.length_c   1.000
_cell.angle_alpha   90.00
_cell.angle_beta   90.00
_cell.angle_gamma   90.00
#
_symmetry.space_group_name_H-M   'P 1'
#
loop_
_entity.id
_entity.type
_entity.pdbx_description
1 polymer ?
#
loop_
_entity_poly.entity_id
_entity_poly.type
_entity_poly.pdbx_seq_one_letter_code
_entity_poly.pdbx_strand_id
1 'polypeptide(L)'
;MLSKLLRIGEGRMVKRLQKVADYVNTLSDDVEKLSDDELRAKTEEFKKRIAGGESLDDLLPEAFAVAREAAWRVLDQRHFDVQVMGGAALHYGNVAEMKTGEGKTLTCVLPAYLNALSGKGVHVVTVNDYLAKRDSEWMGRVHRFLGLEVGVILSQLTPEER
;
A
#
# COMPACT_ATOMS: atom_id res chain seq x y z
N MET A 1 -8.17 17.43 29.75
CA MET A 1 -7.17 18.38 29.19
C MET A 1 -6.09 17.64 28.39
N LEU A 2 -5.41 16.62 28.92
CA LEU A 2 -4.44 15.81 28.17
C LEU A 2 -5.00 15.15 26.91
N SER A 3 -6.22 14.61 26.96
CA SER A 3 -6.88 13.98 25.80
C SER A 3 -7.15 14.95 24.64
N LYS A 4 -7.40 16.23 24.92
CA LYS A 4 -7.50 17.25 23.87
C LYS A 4 -6.11 17.55 23.31
N LEU A 5 -5.10 17.71 24.17
CA LEU A 5 -3.70 17.97 23.78
C LEU A 5 -3.10 16.85 22.91
N LEU A 6 -3.35 15.58 23.24
CA LEU A 6 -2.93 14.42 22.44
C LEU A 6 -3.62 14.36 21.07
N ARG A 7 -4.82 14.94 20.96
CA ARG A 7 -5.63 14.96 19.72
C ARG A 7 -5.52 16.27 18.94
N ILE A 8 -4.74 17.26 19.41
CA ILE A 8 -4.51 18.51 18.67
C ILE A 8 -3.78 18.13 17.39
N GLY A 9 -4.45 18.31 16.25
CA GLY A 9 -3.90 18.02 14.92
C GLY A 9 -4.52 16.79 14.22
N GLU A 10 -5.13 15.86 14.97
CA GLU A 10 -5.75 14.66 14.39
C GLU A 10 -6.81 15.02 13.34
N GLY A 11 -7.72 15.95 13.67
CA GLY A 11 -8.75 16.39 12.73
C GLY A 11 -8.22 17.08 11.46
N ARG A 12 -7.02 17.68 11.51
CA ARG A 12 -6.37 18.26 10.34
C ARG A 12 -5.73 17.18 9.48
N MET A 13 -5.09 16.20 10.11
CA MET A 13 -4.50 15.05 9.43
C MET A 13 -5.58 14.20 8.74
N VAL A 14 -6.66 13.86 9.43
CA VAL A 14 -7.79 13.11 8.87
C VAL A 14 -8.36 13.81 7.64
N LYS A 15 -8.54 15.14 7.69
CA LYS A 15 -8.98 15.91 6.52
C LYS A 15 -7.99 15.85 5.35
N ARG A 16 -6.68 15.85 5.62
CA ARG A 16 -5.65 15.67 4.58
C ARG A 16 -5.73 14.27 3.96
N LEU A 17 -5.85 13.24 4.79
CA LEU A 17 -5.98 11.85 4.32
C LEU A 17 -7.26 11.64 3.50
N GLN A 18 -8.38 12.26 3.90
CA GLN A 18 -9.61 12.22 3.11
C GLN A 18 -9.39 12.82 1.71
N LYS A 19 -8.73 13.98 1.62
CA LYS A 19 -8.41 14.59 0.32
C LYS A 19 -7.53 13.70 -0.57
N VAL A 20 -6.61 12.95 0.03
CA VAL A 20 -5.80 11.96 -0.70
C VAL A 20 -6.71 10.86 -1.24
N ALA A 21 -7.59 10.29 -0.42
CA ALA A 21 -8.52 9.25 -0.85
C ALA A 21 -9.48 9.74 -1.93
N ASP A 22 -10.03 10.95 -1.79
CA ASP A 22 -10.89 11.59 -2.78
C ASP A 22 -10.16 11.76 -4.12
N TYR A 23 -8.91 12.21 -4.09
CA TYR A 23 -8.12 12.37 -5.32
C TYR A 23 -7.76 11.02 -5.96
N VAL A 24 -7.39 10.01 -5.17
CA VAL A 24 -7.18 8.63 -5.67
C VAL A 24 -8.44 8.09 -6.33
N ASN A 25 -9.64 8.37 -5.80
CA ASN A 25 -10.91 7.97 -6.42
C ASN A 25 -11.09 8.58 -7.82
N THR A 26 -10.63 9.82 -8.05
CA THR A 26 -10.74 10.46 -9.36
C THR A 26 -9.89 9.78 -10.45
N LEU A 27 -8.90 8.98 -10.05
CA LEU A 27 -8.01 8.26 -10.97
C LEU A 27 -8.52 6.84 -11.30
N SER A 28 -9.67 6.41 -10.74
CA SER A 28 -10.19 5.04 -10.94
C SER A 28 -10.50 4.77 -12.41
N ASP A 29 -11.17 5.70 -13.08
CA ASP A 29 -11.57 5.57 -14.48
C ASP A 29 -10.36 5.40 -15.43
N ASP A 30 -9.20 5.91 -15.06
CA ASP A 30 -7.99 5.80 -15.86
C ASP A 30 -7.35 4.41 -15.73
N VAL A 31 -7.30 3.87 -14.51
CA VAL A 31 -6.72 2.54 -14.26
C VAL A 31 -7.65 1.38 -14.61
N GLU A 32 -8.97 1.56 -14.50
CA GLU A 32 -9.97 0.55 -14.86
C GLU A 32 -9.95 0.22 -16.36
N LYS A 33 -9.59 1.19 -17.20
CA LYS A 33 -9.50 1.02 -18.66
C LYS A 33 -8.25 0.28 -19.11
N LEU A 34 -7.25 0.15 -18.24
CA LEU A 34 -5.99 -0.53 -18.56
C LEU A 34 -6.22 -2.04 -18.62
N SER A 35 -5.58 -2.71 -19.58
CA SER A 35 -5.38 -4.16 -19.53
C SER A 35 -4.48 -4.55 -18.36
N ASP A 36 -4.44 -5.85 -18.02
CA ASP A 36 -3.58 -6.35 -16.93
C ASP A 36 -2.09 -6.08 -17.20
N ASP A 37 -1.66 -6.20 -18.46
CA ASP A 37 -0.30 -5.93 -18.88
C ASP A 37 0.04 -4.43 -18.78
N GLU A 38 -0.88 -3.55 -19.15
CA GLU A 38 -0.71 -2.10 -19.01
C GLU A 38 -0.68 -1.68 -17.52
N LEU A 39 -1.56 -2.27 -16.70
CA LEU A 39 -1.60 -2.01 -15.26
C LEU A 39 -0.30 -2.48 -14.58
N ARG A 40 0.24 -3.63 -14.98
CA ARG A 40 1.56 -4.11 -14.55
C ARG A 40 2.69 -3.20 -15.06
N ALA A 41 2.61 -2.70 -16.28
CA ALA A 41 3.63 -1.82 -16.87
C ALA A 41 3.77 -0.49 -16.12
N LYS A 42 2.73 -0.03 -15.42
CA LYS A 42 2.80 1.15 -14.54
C LYS A 42 3.92 1.05 -13.51
N THR A 43 4.24 -0.15 -13.01
CA THR A 43 5.35 -0.33 -12.06
C THR A 43 6.70 0.11 -12.63
N GLU A 44 7.00 -0.25 -13.89
CA GLU A 44 8.26 0.16 -14.53
C GLU A 44 8.26 1.64 -14.93
N GLU A 45 7.10 2.20 -15.31
CA GLU A 45 6.93 3.64 -15.49
C GLU A 45 7.26 4.40 -14.20
N PHE A 46 6.70 3.97 -13.09
CA PHE A 46 6.88 4.58 -11.78
C PHE A 46 8.32 4.49 -11.28
N LYS A 47 8.98 3.34 -11.43
CA LYS A 47 10.41 3.21 -11.11
C LYS A 47 11.28 4.19 -11.92
N LYS A 48 10.99 4.37 -13.21
CA LYS A 48 11.70 5.34 -14.07
C LYS A 48 11.48 6.78 -13.61
N ARG A 49 10.25 7.13 -13.25
CA ARG A 49 9.90 8.46 -12.71
C ARG A 49 10.64 8.76 -11.40
N ILE A 50 10.70 7.80 -10.48
CA ILE A 50 11.48 7.91 -9.23
C ILE A 50 12.98 8.06 -9.53
N ALA A 51 13.52 7.27 -10.47
CA ALA A 51 14.91 7.40 -10.89
C ALA A 51 15.19 8.77 -11.56
N GLY A 52 14.16 9.38 -12.16
CA GLY A 52 14.17 10.75 -12.70
C GLY A 52 14.04 11.86 -11.65
N GLY A 53 13.86 11.52 -10.36
CA GLY A 53 13.83 12.47 -9.26
C GLY A 53 12.43 12.81 -8.72
N GLU A 54 11.37 12.20 -9.25
CA GLU A 54 10.02 12.34 -8.68
C GLU A 54 9.95 11.67 -7.30
N SER A 55 9.30 12.34 -6.34
CA SER A 55 9.20 11.80 -4.98
C SER A 55 8.10 10.73 -4.86
N LEU A 56 8.21 9.87 -3.85
CA LEU A 56 7.14 8.92 -3.54
C LEU A 56 5.83 9.62 -3.15
N ASP A 57 5.92 10.78 -2.51
CA ASP A 57 4.76 11.59 -2.12
C ASP A 57 3.99 12.09 -3.35
N ASP A 58 4.71 12.52 -4.40
CA ASP A 58 4.11 12.96 -5.66
C ASP A 58 3.43 11.80 -6.40
N LEU A 59 4.07 10.62 -6.36
CA LEU A 59 3.57 9.42 -7.02
C LEU A 59 2.42 8.72 -6.27
N LEU A 60 2.22 9.05 -5.00
CA LEU A 60 1.28 8.34 -4.12
C LEU A 60 -0.10 8.14 -4.73
N PRO A 61 -0.76 9.16 -5.32
CA PRO A 61 -2.12 8.98 -5.83
C PRO A 61 -2.21 7.93 -6.95
N GLU A 62 -1.31 8.00 -7.93
CA GLU A 62 -1.29 7.09 -9.07
C GLU A 62 -0.89 5.67 -8.64
N ALA A 63 0.12 5.55 -7.79
CA ALA A 63 0.55 4.26 -7.27
C ALA A 63 -0.55 3.58 -6.44
N PHE A 64 -1.31 4.36 -5.65
CA PHE A 64 -2.42 3.85 -4.87
C PHE A 64 -3.60 3.44 -5.75
N ALA A 65 -3.92 4.21 -6.79
CA ALA A 65 -4.95 3.85 -7.76
C ALA A 65 -4.62 2.52 -8.46
N VAL A 66 -3.37 2.36 -8.92
CA VAL A 66 -2.87 1.12 -9.54
C VAL A 66 -2.94 -0.07 -8.57
N ALA A 67 -2.44 0.08 -7.34
CA ALA A 67 -2.46 -0.99 -6.35
C ALA A 67 -3.88 -1.37 -5.91
N ARG A 68 -4.79 -0.40 -5.83
CA ARG A 68 -6.21 -0.62 -5.52
C ARG A 68 -6.91 -1.40 -6.63
N GLU A 69 -6.68 -1.04 -7.88
CA GLU A 69 -7.24 -1.74 -9.03
C GLU A 69 -6.68 -3.17 -9.15
N ALA A 70 -5.38 -3.34 -8.94
CA ALA A 70 -4.76 -4.67 -8.90
C ALA A 70 -5.35 -5.55 -7.79
N ALA A 71 -5.60 -5.00 -6.60
CA ALA A 71 -6.24 -5.73 -5.52
C ALA A 71 -7.67 -6.17 -5.88
N TRP A 72 -8.43 -5.30 -6.54
CA TRP A 72 -9.75 -5.64 -7.07
C TRP A 72 -9.67 -6.81 -8.06
N ARG A 73 -8.83 -6.73 -9.09
CA ARG A 73 -8.71 -7.78 -10.11
C ARG A 73 -8.21 -9.12 -9.58
N VAL A 74 -7.32 -9.10 -8.59
CA VAL A 74 -6.62 -10.30 -8.12
C VAL A 74 -7.37 -10.99 -6.96
N LEU A 75 -8.04 -10.21 -6.12
CA LEU A 75 -8.65 -10.69 -4.87
C LEU A 75 -10.17 -10.52 -4.82
N ASP A 76 -10.78 -9.89 -5.83
CA ASP A 76 -12.18 -9.43 -5.81
C ASP A 76 -12.48 -8.53 -4.59
N GLN A 77 -11.46 -7.78 -4.14
CA GLN A 77 -11.52 -6.90 -2.97
C GLN A 77 -10.92 -5.54 -3.31
N ARG A 78 -11.79 -4.58 -3.63
CA ARG A 78 -11.41 -3.19 -3.87
C ARG A 78 -11.30 -2.46 -2.54
N HIS A 79 -10.24 -1.66 -2.36
CA HIS A 79 -10.08 -0.89 -1.13
C HIS A 79 -11.26 0.08 -0.93
N PHE A 80 -11.74 0.22 0.31
CA PHE A 80 -12.60 1.31 0.74
C PHE A 80 -11.79 2.60 0.93
N ASP A 81 -12.46 3.75 0.91
CA ASP A 81 -11.80 5.05 1.07
C ASP A 81 -11.06 5.17 2.40
N VAL A 82 -11.62 4.61 3.48
CA VAL A 82 -10.95 4.55 4.79
C VAL A 82 -9.66 3.73 4.79
N GLN A 83 -9.55 2.73 3.90
CA GLN A 83 -8.33 1.96 3.71
C GLN A 83 -7.30 2.75 2.91
N VAL A 84 -7.73 3.52 1.91
CA VAL A 84 -6.85 4.46 1.19
C VAL A 84 -6.29 5.52 2.15
N MET A 85 -7.13 6.07 3.03
CA MET A 85 -6.71 6.97 4.10
C MET A 85 -5.70 6.31 5.06
N GLY A 86 -5.97 5.07 5.48
CA GLY A 86 -5.07 4.29 6.33
C GLY A 86 -3.71 4.03 5.67
N GLY A 87 -3.71 3.67 4.39
CA GLY A 87 -2.49 3.48 3.59
C GLY A 87 -1.67 4.75 3.49
N ALA A 88 -2.31 5.90 3.27
CA ALA A 88 -1.63 7.19 3.22
C ALA A 88 -1.07 7.59 4.59
N ALA A 89 -1.79 7.31 5.68
CA ALA A 89 -1.27 7.52 7.03
C ALA A 89 0.01 6.72 7.30
N LEU A 90 0.03 5.45 6.89
CA LEU A 90 1.19 4.56 6.99
C LEU A 90 2.37 5.06 6.15
N HIS A 91 2.12 5.50 4.91
CA HIS A 91 3.16 6.08 4.05
C HIS A 91 3.80 7.32 4.69
N TYR A 92 2.99 8.19 5.30
CA TYR A 92 3.48 9.36 6.05
C TYR A 92 4.11 9.03 7.42
N GLY A 93 4.41 7.75 7.70
CA GLY A 93 5.12 7.31 8.90
C GLY A 93 4.29 7.33 10.18
N ASN A 94 2.95 7.30 10.08
CA ASN A 94 2.06 7.30 11.24
C ASN A 94 1.53 5.91 11.56
N VAL A 95 1.03 5.73 12.79
CA VAL A 95 0.22 4.56 13.15
C VAL A 95 -1.22 4.79 12.70
N ALA A 96 -1.72 3.97 11.78
CA ALA A 96 -3.12 4.00 11.36
C ALA A 96 -3.99 3.17 12.32
N GLU A 97 -4.67 3.83 13.27
CA GLU A 97 -5.65 3.16 14.13
C GLU A 97 -6.93 2.85 13.34
N MET A 98 -7.00 1.62 12.81
CA MET A 98 -8.18 1.09 12.13
C MET A 98 -8.83 0.04 13.02
N LYS A 99 -10.17 -0.03 13.07
CA LYS A 99 -10.87 -1.06 13.88
C LYS A 99 -10.67 -2.47 13.28
N THR A 100 -10.90 -3.49 14.09
CA THR A 100 -10.93 -4.88 13.59
C THR A 100 -12.05 -5.03 12.57
N GLY A 101 -11.76 -5.69 11.45
CA GLY A 101 -12.71 -5.83 10.33
C GLY A 101 -12.52 -4.78 9.21
N GLU A 102 -11.81 -3.69 9.46
CA GLU A 102 -11.55 -2.63 8.46
C GLU A 102 -10.53 -3.04 7.36
N GLY A 103 -10.06 -4.30 7.35
CA GLY A 103 -9.12 -4.81 6.34
C GLY A 103 -7.71 -4.21 6.40
N LYS A 104 -7.07 -4.26 7.58
CA LYS A 104 -5.70 -3.75 7.80
C LYS A 104 -4.66 -4.43 6.90
N THR A 105 -4.80 -5.73 6.69
CA THR A 105 -3.89 -6.52 5.84
C THR A 105 -3.95 -6.05 4.38
N LEU A 106 -5.16 -5.88 3.83
CA LEU A 106 -5.37 -5.32 2.50
C LEU A 106 -4.88 -3.87 2.39
N THR A 107 -5.14 -3.06 3.41
CA THR A 107 -4.69 -1.66 3.47
C THR A 107 -3.17 -1.53 3.31
N CYS A 108 -2.40 -2.46 3.89
CA CYS A 108 -0.94 -2.43 3.84
C CYS A 108 -0.36 -2.58 2.43
N VAL A 109 -1.11 -3.18 1.48
CA VAL A 109 -0.69 -3.32 0.07
C VAL A 109 -0.37 -1.96 -0.55
N LEU A 110 -1.16 -0.91 -0.28
CA LEU A 110 -0.99 0.40 -0.89
C LEU A 110 0.37 1.05 -0.55
N PRO A 111 0.70 1.30 0.74
CA PRO A 111 1.99 1.89 1.09
C PRO A 111 3.15 0.92 0.85
N ALA A 112 2.96 -0.40 0.97
CA ALA A 112 4.03 -1.35 0.68
C ALA A 112 4.42 -1.32 -0.80
N TYR A 113 3.43 -1.30 -1.70
CA TYR A 113 3.66 -1.16 -3.14
C TYR A 113 4.41 0.14 -3.45
N LEU A 114 3.87 1.29 -3.02
CA LEU A 114 4.47 2.60 -3.28
C LEU A 114 5.94 2.67 -2.81
N ASN A 115 6.21 2.30 -1.56
CA ASN A 115 7.56 2.41 -1.01
C ASN A 115 8.54 1.40 -1.65
N ALA A 116 8.06 0.22 -2.07
CA ALA A 116 8.88 -0.78 -2.76
C ALA A 116 9.39 -0.29 -4.12
N LEU A 117 8.71 0.67 -4.76
CA LEU A 117 9.15 1.28 -6.03
C LEU A 117 10.51 2.00 -5.91
N SER A 118 10.92 2.37 -4.69
CA SER A 118 12.25 2.94 -4.44
C SER A 118 13.41 1.93 -4.59
N GLY A 119 13.11 0.62 -4.66
CA GLY A 119 14.11 -0.44 -4.76
C GLY A 119 14.88 -0.73 -3.45
N LYS A 120 14.50 -0.09 -2.34
CA LYS A 120 15.18 -0.25 -1.03
C LYS A 120 14.62 -1.38 -0.15
N GLY A 121 13.58 -2.07 -0.64
CA GLY A 121 12.85 -3.08 0.12
C GLY A 121 11.85 -2.48 1.12
N VAL A 122 10.87 -3.28 1.52
CA VAL A 122 9.87 -2.94 2.53
C VAL A 122 9.71 -4.14 3.46
N HIS A 123 9.76 -3.91 4.77
CA HIS A 123 9.49 -4.94 5.78
C HIS A 123 8.09 -4.76 6.36
N VAL A 124 7.24 -5.75 6.18
CA VAL A 124 5.93 -5.84 6.84
C VAL A 124 6.05 -6.82 8.00
N VAL A 125 5.89 -6.33 9.22
CA VAL A 125 6.11 -7.11 10.45
C VAL A 125 4.78 -7.56 11.03
N THR A 126 4.66 -8.86 11.27
CA THR A 126 3.50 -9.49 11.93
C THR A 126 3.88 -10.05 13.29
N VAL A 127 2.87 -10.47 14.08
CA VAL A 127 3.10 -10.98 15.44
C VAL A 127 3.60 -12.43 15.49
N ASN A 128 3.56 -13.18 14.38
CA ASN A 128 4.07 -14.55 14.29
C ASN A 128 4.30 -14.99 12.82
N ASP A 129 5.05 -16.09 12.67
CA ASP A 129 5.39 -16.73 11.40
C ASP A 129 4.17 -17.15 10.57
N TYR A 130 3.10 -17.62 11.23
CA TYR A 130 1.88 -18.01 10.54
C TYR A 130 1.24 -16.84 9.79
N LEU A 131 1.11 -15.69 10.45
CA LEU A 131 0.58 -14.48 9.82
C LEU A 131 1.55 -13.93 8.78
N ALA A 132 2.86 -14.00 9.02
CA ALA A 132 3.86 -13.56 8.05
C ALA A 132 3.73 -14.36 6.73
N LYS A 133 3.68 -15.69 6.85
CA LYS A 133 3.52 -16.59 5.70
C LYS A 133 2.19 -16.39 5.00
N ARG A 134 1.08 -16.37 5.75
CA ARG A 134 -0.26 -16.16 5.18
C ARG A 134 -0.34 -14.83 4.43
N ASP A 135 0.15 -13.75 5.01
CA ASP A 135 0.02 -12.41 4.43
C ASP A 135 0.95 -12.22 3.24
N SER A 136 2.17 -12.79 3.26
CA SER A 136 3.08 -12.77 2.10
C SER A 136 2.58 -13.63 0.93
N GLU A 137 1.91 -14.75 1.20
CA GLU A 137 1.26 -15.57 0.17
C GLU A 137 0.02 -14.86 -0.38
N TRP A 138 -0.85 -14.33 0.50
CA TRP A 138 -2.13 -13.76 0.11
C TRP A 138 -2.01 -12.37 -0.52
N MET A 139 -1.47 -11.38 0.21
CA MET A 139 -1.30 -10.01 -0.31
C MET A 139 -0.19 -9.96 -1.37
N GLY A 140 0.80 -10.85 -1.27
CA GLY A 140 1.85 -10.96 -2.29
C GLY A 140 1.32 -11.35 -3.67
N ARG A 141 0.09 -11.88 -3.80
CA ARG A 141 -0.54 -12.05 -5.12
C ARG A 141 -0.69 -10.71 -5.85
N VAL A 142 -1.09 -9.65 -5.15
CA VAL A 142 -1.25 -8.31 -5.73
C VAL A 142 0.10 -7.71 -6.11
N HIS A 143 1.08 -7.81 -5.21
CA HIS A 143 2.44 -7.32 -5.48
C HIS A 143 3.10 -8.04 -6.66
N ARG A 144 2.98 -9.38 -6.74
CA ARG A 144 3.50 -10.19 -7.85
C ARG A 144 2.78 -9.92 -9.16
N PHE A 145 1.47 -9.68 -9.12
CA PHE A 145 0.70 -9.24 -10.30
C PHE A 145 1.26 -7.92 -10.86
N LEU A 146 1.60 -6.97 -9.98
CA LEU A 146 2.28 -5.72 -10.33
C LEU A 146 3.80 -5.88 -10.57
N GLY A 147 4.32 -7.11 -10.69
CA GLY A 147 5.72 -7.34 -11.03
C GLY A 147 6.73 -7.08 -9.92
N LEU A 148 6.31 -6.98 -8.66
CA LEU A 148 7.20 -6.99 -7.51
C LEU A 148 7.48 -8.42 -7.02
N GLU A 149 8.63 -8.61 -6.39
CA GLU A 149 8.95 -9.83 -5.67
C GLU A 149 8.51 -9.72 -4.20
N VAL A 150 8.11 -10.85 -3.60
CA VAL A 150 7.70 -10.92 -2.20
C VAL A 150 8.34 -12.14 -1.55
N GLY A 151 9.17 -11.87 -0.54
CA GLY A 151 9.77 -12.88 0.33
C GLY A 151 9.09 -12.95 1.71
N VAL A 152 9.44 -13.97 2.48
CA VAL A 152 9.04 -14.11 3.88
C VAL A 152 10.17 -14.74 4.67
N ILE A 153 10.48 -14.17 5.84
CA ILE A 153 11.47 -14.73 6.76
C ILE A 153 10.73 -15.53 7.83
N LEU A 154 11.05 -16.81 7.95
CA LEU A 154 10.49 -17.72 8.95
C LEU A 154 11.60 -18.25 9.85
N SER A 155 11.23 -18.63 11.08
CA SER A 155 12.15 -19.15 12.09
C SER A 155 12.96 -20.37 11.64
N GLN A 156 12.48 -21.12 10.65
CA GLN A 156 13.06 -22.38 10.17
C GLN A 156 14.01 -22.22 8.98
N LEU A 157 14.14 -21.01 8.41
CA LEU A 157 14.97 -20.74 7.24
C LEU A 157 16.46 -20.71 7.58
N THR A 158 17.30 -21.21 6.66
CA THR A 158 18.76 -21.06 6.75
C THR A 158 19.19 -19.62 6.45
N PRO A 159 20.44 -19.22 6.75
CA PRO A 159 20.96 -17.90 6.37
C PRO A 159 20.88 -17.60 4.87
N GLU A 160 21.02 -18.61 4.00
CA GLU A 160 20.93 -18.45 2.55
C GLU A 160 19.48 -18.30 2.05
N GLU A 161 18.51 -18.83 2.79
CA GLU A 161 17.08 -18.72 2.50
C GLU A 161 16.45 -17.44 3.09
N ARG A 162 17.18 -16.72 3.94
CA ARG A 162 16.72 -15.54 4.68
C ARG A 162 16.93 -14.23 3.91
#